data_AF-A0A2H0BK36-F1
#
_entry.id   AF-A0A2H0BK36-F1
#
_cell.length_a   1.000
_cell.length_b   1.000
_cell.length_c   1.000
_cell.angle_alpha   90.00
_cell.angle_beta   90.00
_cell.angle_gamma   90.00
#
_symmetry.space_group_name_H-M   'P 1'
#
loop_
_entity.id
_entity.type
_entity.pdbx_description
1 polymer ?
#
loop_
_entity_poly.entity_id
_entity_poly.type
_entity_poly.pdbx_seq_one_letter_code
_entity_poly.pdbx_strand_id
1 'polypeptide(L)' 'MKKLKTYQFNVIARFCEDVSKALVIAVILGQIAISTSVSVRIILSVATCLVALIMLYFAIYFSREGK' A
#
# COMPACT_ATOMS: atom_id res chain seq x y z
N MET A 1 9.12 24.36 6.78
CA MET A 1 8.74 23.44 5.68
C MET A 1 7.27 23.72 5.31
N LYS A 2 6.94 23.75 4.01
CA LYS A 2 5.64 24.21 3.50
C LYS A 2 4.56 23.16 3.79
N LYS A 3 3.47 23.54 4.46
CA LYS A 3 2.27 22.71 4.63
C LYS A 3 1.79 22.21 3.27
N LEU A 4 1.59 20.90 3.13
CA LEU A 4 0.96 20.32 1.95
C LEU A 4 -0.44 20.92 1.82
N LYS A 5 -0.72 21.56 0.68
CA LYS A 5 -2.05 22.11 0.42
C LYS A 5 -3.06 20.97 0.41
N THR A 6 -4.30 21.21 0.84
CA THR A 6 -5.39 20.20 0.88
C THR A 6 -5.51 19.37 -0.39
N TYR A 7 -5.22 19.99 -1.55
CA TYR A 7 -5.15 19.30 -2.84
C TYR A 7 -4.07 18.21 -2.91
N GLN A 8 -2.86 18.48 -2.40
CA GLN A 8 -1.75 17.52 -2.41
C GLN A 8 -2.03 16.34 -1.47
N PHE A 9 -2.66 16.60 -0.33
CA PHE A 9 -3.11 15.54 0.57
C PHE A 9 -4.16 14.64 -0.09
N ASN A 10 -5.12 15.24 -0.81
CA ASN A 10 -6.15 14.50 -1.55
C ASN A 10 -5.55 13.63 -2.67
N VAL A 11 -4.52 14.14 -3.37
CA VAL A 11 -3.80 13.38 -4.40
C VAL A 11 -3.06 12.18 -3.79
N ILE A 12 -2.37 12.39 -2.65
CA ILE A 12 -1.66 11.30 -1.95
C ILE A 12 -2.64 10.27 -1.42
N ALA A 13 -3.77 10.70 -0.85
CA ALA A 13 -4.82 9.81 -0.36
C ALA A 13 -5.38 8.93 -1.49
N ARG A 14 -5.71 9.53 -2.64
CA ARG A 14 -6.16 8.78 -3.83
C ARG A 14 -5.08 7.83 -4.36
N PHE A 15 -3.82 8.26 -4.39
CA PHE A 15 -2.71 7.40 -4.79
C PHE A 15 -2.58 6.19 -3.86
N CYS A 16 -2.62 6.39 -2.55
CA CYS A 16 -2.62 5.29 -1.58
C CYS A 16 -3.83 4.38 -1.77
N GLU A 17 -5.01 4.93 -2.02
CA GLU A 17 -6.23 4.15 -2.29
C GLU A 17 -6.09 3.28 -3.54
N ASP A 18 -5.57 3.84 -4.64
CA ASP A 18 -5.35 3.12 -5.90
C ASP A 18 -4.29 2.03 -5.76
N VAL A 19 -3.18 2.30 -5.06
CA VAL A 19 -2.15 1.30 -4.76
C VAL A 19 -2.72 0.19 -3.88
N SER A 20 -3.56 0.53 -2.90
CA SER A 20 -4.23 -0.46 -2.03
C SER A 20 -5.13 -1.39 -2.84
N LYS A 21 -5.95 -0.83 -3.74
CA LYS A 21 -6.82 -1.61 -4.63
C LYS A 21 -6.02 -2.51 -5.57
N ALA A 22 -4.97 -1.97 -6.20
CA ALA A 22 -4.10 -2.74 -7.08
C ALA A 22 -3.40 -3.88 -6.33
N LEU A 23 -2.96 -3.64 -5.08
CA LEU A 23 -2.34 -4.65 -4.23
C LEU A 23 -3.33 -5.76 -3.87
N VAL A 24 -4.57 -5.42 -3.49
CA VAL A 24 -5.61 -6.42 -3.19
C VAL A 24 -5.91 -7.28 -4.42
N ILE A 25 -6.04 -6.66 -5.60
CA ILE A 25 -6.25 -7.38 -6.86
C ILE A 25 -5.06 -8.29 -7.17
N ALA A 26 -3.83 -7.81 -7.01
CA ALA A 26 -2.61 -8.59 -7.22
C ALA A 26 -2.49 -9.77 -6.24
N VAL A 27 -2.91 -9.60 -4.98
CA VAL A 27 -2.96 -10.70 -4.00
C VAL A 27 -4.00 -11.73 -4.41
N ILE A 28 -5.22 -11.31 -4.78
CA ILE A 28 -6.28 -12.23 -5.21
C ILE A 28 -5.83 -13.00 -6.45
N LEU A 29 -5.34 -12.31 -7.49
CA LEU A 29 -4.82 -12.94 -8.70
C LEU A 29 -3.62 -13.85 -8.41
N GLY A 30 -2.72 -13.43 -7.52
CA GLY A 30 -1.59 -14.24 -7.08
C GLY A 30 -2.02 -15.51 -6.35
N GLN A 31 -3.03 -15.43 -5.46
CA GLN A 31 -3.58 -16.61 -4.78
C GLN A 31 -4.33 -17.54 -5.74
N ILE A 32 -4.96 -17.00 -6.80
CA ILE A 32 -5.65 -17.79 -7.83
C ILE A 32 -4.65 -18.45 -8.80
N ALA A 33 -3.59 -17.73 -9.19
CA ALA A 33 -2.59 -18.21 -10.16
C ALA A 33 -1.56 -19.17 -9.54
N ILE A 34 -1.29 -19.06 -8.24
CA ILE A 34 -0.32 -19.89 -7.54
C ILE A 34 -1.04 -21.14 -7.02
N SER A 35 -1.03 -22.22 -7.82
CA SER A 35 -1.32 -23.58 -7.32
C SER A 35 -0.12 -24.22 -6.61
N THR A 36 0.97 -23.46 -6.43
CA THR A 36 2.29 -23.95 -6.06
C THR A 36 2.69 -23.59 -4.63
N SER A 37 3.66 -24.36 -4.14
CA SER A 37 4.11 -24.55 -2.74
C SER A 37 3.84 -23.43 -1.72
N VAL A 38 3.53 -23.88 -0.50
CA VAL A 38 3.28 -23.06 0.70
C VAL A 38 4.30 -21.92 0.89
N SER A 39 5.56 -22.16 0.54
CA SER A 39 6.66 -21.19 0.64
C SER A 39 6.44 -19.93 -0.21
N VAL A 40 5.93 -20.05 -1.43
CA VAL A 40 5.72 -18.90 -2.33
C VAL A 40 4.57 -18.04 -1.82
N ARG A 41 3.48 -18.66 -1.33
CA ARG A 41 2.36 -17.94 -0.69
C ARG A 41 2.81 -17.15 0.52
N ILE A 42 3.69 -17.71 1.35
CA ILE A 42 4.24 -17.03 2.54
C ILE A 42 5.06 -15.81 2.11
N ILE A 43 5.98 -15.96 1.15
CA ILE A 43 6.83 -14.86 0.67
C ILE A 43 5.97 -13.72 0.11
N LEU A 44 4.97 -14.05 -0.72
CA LEU A 44 4.09 -13.03 -1.31
C LEU A 44 3.29 -12.29 -0.23
N SER A 45 2.77 -13.03 0.77
CA SER A 45 2.00 -12.46 1.89
C SER A 45 2.85 -11.52 2.74
N VAL A 46 4.09 -11.93 3.05
CA VAL A 46 5.07 -11.10 3.79
C VAL A 46 5.42 -9.83 3.00
N ALA A 47 5.67 -9.96 1.69
CA ALA A 47 5.95 -8.82 0.81
C ALA A 47 4.79 -7.82 0.78
N THR A 48 3.55 -8.30 0.68
CA THR A 48 2.37 -7.41 0.71
C THR A 48 2.18 -6.72 2.06
N CYS A 49 2.45 -7.40 3.18
CA CYS A 49 2.44 -6.78 4.50
C CYS A 49 3.49 -5.66 4.62
N LEU A 50 4.71 -5.89 4.10
CA LEU A 50 5.76 -4.87 4.08
C LEU A 50 5.37 -3.63 3.28
N VAL A 51 4.80 -3.81 2.08
CA VAL A 51 4.33 -2.70 1.24
C VAL A 51 3.23 -1.90 1.95
N ALA A 52 2.28 -2.58 2.58
CA ALA A 52 1.22 -1.93 3.35
C ALA A 52 1.77 -1.13 4.54
N LEU A 53 2.76 -1.65 5.27
CA LEU A 53 3.41 -0.93 6.37
C LEU A 53 4.17 0.31 5.89
N ILE A 54 4.86 0.24 4.75
CA ILE A 54 5.55 1.38 4.15
C ILE A 54 4.54 2.46 3.73
N MET A 55 3.44 2.08 3.08
CA MET A 55 2.36 3.00 2.71
C MET A 55 1.72 3.66 3.94
N LEU A 56 1.49 2.89 5.00
CA LEU A 56 0.99 3.41 6.28
C LEU A 56 1.98 4.39 6.91
N TYR A 57 3.28 4.09 6.88
CA TYR A 57 4.33 4.99 7.35
C TYR A 57 4.32 6.31 6.58
N PHE A 58 4.24 6.26 5.24
CA PHE A 58 4.12 7.47 4.42
C PHE A 58 2.84 8.26 4.74
N ALA A 59 1.71 7.58 4.90
CA ALA A 59 0.45 8.23 5.27
C ALA A 59 0.56 8.95 6.63
N ILE A 60 1.17 8.32 7.64
CA ILE A 60 1.40 8.91 8.96
C ILE A 60 2.41 10.07 8.87
N TYR A 61 3.50 9.90 8.12
CA TYR A 61 4.52 10.93 7.92
C TYR A 61 3.89 12.19 7.31
N PHE A 62 3.16 12.05 6.21
CA PHE A 62 2.46 13.17 5.57
C PHE A 62 1.33 13.74 6.44
N SER A 63 0.63 12.91 7.22
CA SER A 63 -0.40 13.37 8.16
C SER A 63 0.17 14.24 9.28
N ARG A 64 1.37 13.90 9.78
CA ARG A 64 2.09 14.70 10.78
C ARG A 64 2.56 16.03 10.22
N GLU A 65 3.03 16.07 8.97
CA GLU A 65 3.42 17.33 8.32
C GLU A 65 2.24 18.24 7.93
N GLY A 66 1.01 17.70 7.92
CA GLY A 66 -0.21 18.46 7.63
C GLY A 66 -0.76 19.29 8.79
N LYS A 67 -0.32 19.04 10.03
CA LYS A 67 -0.67 19.84 11.23
C LYS A 67 0.24 21.06 11.34
#